data_AF-A0A3D1A6N0-F1
#
_entry.id   AF-A0A3D1A6N0-F1
#
_cell.length_a   1.000
_cell.length_b   1.000
_cell.length_c   1.000
_cell.angle_alpha   90.00
_cell.angle_beta   90.00
_cell.angle_gamma   90.00
#
_symmetry.space_group_name_H-M   'P 1'
#
loop_
_entity.id
_entity.type
_entity.pdbx_description
1 polymer ?
#
loop_
_entity_poly.entity_id
_entity_poly.type
_entity_poly.pdbx_seq_one_letter_code
_entity_poly.pdbx_strand_id
1 'polypeptide(L)'
;MGPAPGGGFFGRAEKGGEVKTSSPWLQRVAALYDSKRRDFNWRLAPDGVIHHHNGLVYDKAAFLRRVKCGGEAGKARIHAAETALSELGFKYLGRPRPGMALLDAGCGRGGSSLLLAEKYAGLKITGVTVSAYQAAAARAAARGRGLAGRVRFSRASMLALPFKPASFDRVWACESTEHVPDLRLFFSEAGRAAKPGARLVIIAWVRNAAHAEGREYARLADKAYVTKIHAEKEYLEACKAGGWKLKVKKDLTGPTAAYWAGRLALGDGSGTESFMAPGFASRALLYRLYAYDLVE
;
A
#
# COMPACT_ATOMS: atom_id res chain seq x y z
N MET A 1 -15.56 5.15 44.93
CA MET A 1 -15.78 4.64 43.56
C MET A 1 -16.35 5.78 42.73
N GLY A 2 -15.50 6.48 41.96
CA GLY A 2 -15.96 7.50 41.01
C GLY A 2 -15.96 6.89 39.60
N PRO A 3 -17.00 7.10 38.78
CA PRO A 3 -17.01 6.56 37.42
C PRO A 3 -15.96 7.31 36.59
N ALA A 4 -15.07 6.55 35.93
CA ALA A 4 -14.14 7.09 34.96
C ALA A 4 -14.91 7.69 33.78
N PRO A 5 -14.55 8.88 33.27
CA PRO A 5 -15.17 9.41 32.08
C PRO A 5 -14.65 8.63 30.87
N GLY A 6 -15.48 7.69 30.39
CA GLY A 6 -15.34 7.04 29.09
C GLY A 6 -15.58 8.04 27.96
N GLY A 7 -14.68 9.00 27.79
CA GLY A 7 -14.64 9.87 26.61
C GLY A 7 -14.24 9.03 25.40
N GLY A 8 -15.21 8.71 24.54
CA GLY A 8 -14.96 7.99 23.30
C GLY A 8 -13.90 8.71 22.46
N PHE A 9 -12.74 8.06 22.28
CA PHE A 9 -11.63 8.57 21.45
C PHE A 9 -12.04 8.88 20.01
N PHE A 10 -13.10 8.23 19.53
CA PHE A 10 -13.83 8.67 18.34
C PHE A 10 -14.79 9.80 18.74
N GLY A 11 -14.24 10.95 19.18
CA GLY A 11 -15.03 12.15 19.38
C GLY A 11 -15.77 12.43 18.09
N ARG A 12 -17.11 12.53 18.17
CA ARG A 12 -18.09 12.58 17.05
C ARG A 12 -17.38 12.66 15.70
N ALA A 13 -17.04 11.51 15.14
CA ALA A 13 -16.76 11.46 13.72
C ALA A 13 -18.07 11.91 13.08
N GLU A 14 -18.07 13.17 12.62
CA GLU A 14 -19.10 13.70 11.74
C GLU A 14 -19.42 12.58 10.74
N LYS A 15 -20.71 12.26 10.63
CA LYS A 15 -21.26 11.25 9.72
C LYS A 15 -20.38 11.22 8.48
N GLY A 16 -19.59 10.14 8.31
CA GLY A 16 -18.50 10.08 7.34
C GLY A 16 -18.98 10.50 5.97
N GLY A 17 -18.79 11.78 5.65
CA GLY A 17 -19.21 12.38 4.40
C GLY A 17 -18.36 11.75 3.31
N GLU A 18 -19.01 11.16 2.33
CA GLU A 18 -18.31 10.70 1.15
C GLU A 18 -17.74 11.90 0.40
N VAL A 19 -16.44 12.13 0.49
CA VAL A 19 -15.78 13.13 -0.33
C VAL A 19 -15.57 12.53 -1.71
N LYS A 20 -16.46 12.85 -2.66
CA LYS A 20 -16.22 12.57 -4.08
C LYS A 20 -15.03 13.42 -4.54
N THR A 21 -14.00 12.77 -5.10
CA THR A 21 -12.87 13.49 -5.66
C THR A 21 -13.30 14.20 -6.96
N SER A 22 -13.12 15.51 -7.06
CA SER A 22 -13.36 16.26 -8.30
C SER A 22 -12.30 16.01 -9.39
N SER A 23 -11.17 15.39 -9.02
CA SER A 23 -10.07 15.07 -9.94
C SER A 23 -10.46 13.97 -10.95
N PRO A 24 -10.44 14.25 -12.27
CA PRO A 24 -10.68 13.22 -13.30
C PRO A 24 -9.67 12.06 -13.26
N TRP A 25 -8.42 12.34 -12.84
CA TRP A 25 -7.40 11.31 -12.66
C TRP A 25 -7.82 10.30 -11.59
N LEU A 26 -8.18 10.78 -10.40
CA LEU A 26 -8.57 9.92 -9.28
C LEU A 26 -9.89 9.19 -9.54
N GLN A 27 -10.79 9.77 -10.34
CA GLN A 27 -12.00 9.08 -10.79
C GLN A 27 -11.69 7.86 -11.66
N ARG A 28 -10.70 7.95 -12.57
CA ARG A 28 -10.26 6.78 -13.36
C ARG A 28 -9.60 5.71 -12.49
N VAL A 29 -8.77 6.12 -11.52
CA VAL A 29 -8.20 5.20 -10.53
C VAL A 29 -9.31 4.49 -9.75
N ALA A 30 -10.29 5.24 -9.23
CA ALA A 30 -11.43 4.67 -8.51
C ALA A 30 -12.22 3.68 -9.39
N ALA A 31 -12.53 4.05 -10.63
CA ALA A 31 -13.25 3.19 -11.57
C ALA A 31 -12.51 1.88 -11.86
N LEU A 32 -11.18 1.92 -12.05
CA LEU A 32 -10.37 0.71 -12.20
C LEU A 32 -10.53 -0.20 -10.98
N TYR A 33 -10.34 0.31 -9.77
CA TYR A 33 -10.38 -0.51 -8.56
C TYR A 33 -11.80 -0.93 -8.14
N ASP A 34 -12.84 -0.19 -8.56
CA ASP A 34 -14.24 -0.61 -8.39
C ASP A 34 -14.63 -1.78 -9.30
N SER A 35 -13.95 -1.94 -10.44
CA SER A 35 -14.14 -3.08 -11.36
C SER A 35 -13.39 -4.34 -10.93
N LYS A 36 -12.27 -4.20 -10.22
CA LYS A 36 -11.48 -5.32 -9.67
C LYS A 36 -12.17 -5.90 -8.44
N ARG A 37 -13.15 -6.81 -8.62
CA ARG A 37 -13.91 -7.45 -7.52
C ARG A 37 -13.51 -8.91 -7.23
N ARG A 38 -13.42 -9.73 -8.28
CA ARG A 38 -12.99 -11.16 -8.24
C ARG A 38 -11.74 -11.38 -9.09
N ASP A 39 -10.82 -10.44 -8.99
CA ASP A 39 -9.56 -10.41 -9.73
C ASP A 39 -8.56 -11.46 -9.21
N PHE A 40 -7.38 -11.53 -9.83
CA PHE A 40 -6.31 -12.45 -9.44
C PHE A 40 -5.99 -12.39 -7.95
N ASN A 41 -5.86 -11.17 -7.39
CA ASN A 41 -5.52 -10.99 -5.98
C ASN A 41 -6.60 -11.53 -5.03
N TRP A 42 -7.88 -11.45 -5.40
CA TRP A 42 -8.96 -12.09 -4.64
C TRP A 42 -8.82 -13.62 -4.65
N ARG A 43 -8.42 -14.21 -5.78
CA ARG A 43 -8.20 -15.67 -5.91
C ARG A 43 -6.97 -16.17 -5.16
N LEU A 44 -6.03 -15.30 -4.81
CA LEU A 44 -4.83 -15.64 -4.04
C LEU A 44 -5.06 -15.77 -2.53
N ALA A 45 -6.12 -15.15 -2.00
CA ALA A 45 -6.30 -14.91 -0.58
C ALA A 45 -7.44 -15.76 0.03
N PRO A 46 -7.28 -17.09 0.16
CA PRO A 46 -8.30 -17.94 0.79
C PRO A 46 -8.48 -17.63 2.28
N ASP A 47 -7.47 -17.01 2.91
CA ASP A 47 -7.52 -16.54 4.30
C ASP A 47 -8.33 -15.24 4.47
N GLY A 48 -8.82 -14.63 3.38
CA GLY A 48 -9.56 -13.38 3.37
C GLY A 48 -8.71 -12.13 3.61
N VAL A 49 -7.37 -12.21 3.59
CA VAL A 49 -6.46 -11.06 3.63
C VAL A 49 -6.05 -10.73 2.19
N ILE A 50 -6.71 -9.77 1.56
CA ILE A 50 -6.46 -9.48 0.15
C ILE A 50 -5.42 -8.38 0.00
N HIS A 51 -4.26 -8.72 -0.58
CA HIS A 51 -3.20 -7.78 -0.91
C HIS A 51 -3.41 -7.15 -2.29
N HIS A 52 -3.05 -5.87 -2.42
CA HIS A 52 -2.99 -5.18 -3.71
C HIS A 52 -1.59 -4.59 -3.90
N HIS A 53 -0.59 -5.43 -3.64
CA HIS A 53 0.82 -5.13 -3.85
C HIS A 53 1.56 -6.40 -4.27
N ASN A 54 2.78 -6.27 -4.75
CA ASN A 54 3.66 -7.39 -5.11
C ASN A 54 4.10 -8.21 -3.87
N GLY A 55 5.01 -9.16 -4.09
CA GLY A 55 5.68 -9.91 -3.03
C GLY A 55 7.20 -9.85 -3.06
N LEU A 56 7.82 -10.48 -2.06
CA LEU A 56 9.27 -10.63 -1.95
C LEU A 56 9.67 -12.11 -1.90
N VAL A 57 10.66 -12.46 -2.71
CA VAL A 57 11.23 -13.81 -2.77
C VAL A 57 12.75 -13.73 -2.81
N TYR A 58 13.41 -14.18 -1.74
CA TYR A 58 14.87 -14.13 -1.66
C TYR A 58 15.56 -15.35 -2.28
N ASP A 59 14.94 -16.53 -2.21
CA ASP A 59 15.42 -17.74 -2.90
C ASP A 59 14.53 -18.04 -4.12
N LYS A 60 14.92 -17.49 -5.26
CA LYS A 60 14.19 -17.64 -6.54
C LYS A 60 14.07 -19.10 -6.97
N ALA A 61 15.15 -19.88 -6.85
CA ALA A 61 15.16 -21.25 -7.35
C ALA A 61 14.22 -22.15 -6.54
N ALA A 62 14.28 -22.08 -5.21
CA ALA A 62 13.36 -22.82 -4.35
C ALA A 62 11.92 -22.37 -4.52
N PHE A 63 11.69 -21.07 -4.69
CA PHE A 63 10.36 -20.54 -4.94
C PHE A 63 9.76 -21.05 -6.24
N LEU A 64 10.50 -20.99 -7.35
CA LEU A 64 10.01 -21.47 -8.65
C LEU A 64 9.69 -22.96 -8.64
N ARG A 65 10.51 -23.80 -7.98
CA ARG A 65 10.18 -25.23 -7.81
C ARG A 65 8.84 -25.45 -7.12
N ARG A 66 8.50 -24.60 -6.14
CA ARG A 66 7.25 -24.69 -5.37
C ARG A 66 6.06 -24.04 -6.06
N VAL A 67 6.26 -23.07 -6.94
CA VAL A 67 5.15 -22.43 -7.69
C VAL A 67 4.76 -23.25 -8.92
N LYS A 68 5.72 -23.95 -9.54
CA LYS A 68 5.48 -24.81 -10.72
C LYS A 68 4.50 -25.96 -10.50
N CYS A 69 4.20 -26.33 -9.25
CA CYS A 69 3.13 -27.30 -8.98
C CYS A 69 1.74 -26.77 -9.38
N GLY A 70 1.60 -25.46 -9.61
CA GLY A 70 0.37 -24.83 -10.07
C GLY A 70 -0.75 -24.88 -9.04
N GLY A 71 -1.97 -24.57 -9.49
CA GLY A 71 -3.19 -24.66 -8.69
C GLY A 71 -3.15 -23.86 -7.38
N GLU A 72 -3.89 -24.33 -6.39
CA GLU A 72 -4.03 -23.65 -5.09
C GLU A 72 -2.72 -23.61 -4.30
N ALA A 73 -1.88 -24.65 -4.40
CA ALA A 73 -0.58 -24.67 -3.75
C ALA A 73 0.35 -23.58 -4.30
N GLY A 74 0.41 -23.41 -5.64
CA GLY A 74 1.18 -22.34 -6.27
C GLY A 74 0.67 -20.95 -5.88
N LYS A 75 -0.65 -20.74 -5.90
CA LYS A 75 -1.29 -19.48 -5.46
C LYS A 75 -0.96 -19.15 -3.99
N ALA A 76 -1.03 -20.13 -3.10
CA ALA A 76 -0.68 -19.94 -1.70
C ALA A 76 0.78 -19.49 -1.51
N ARG A 77 1.72 -19.92 -2.38
CA ARG A 77 3.11 -19.43 -2.35
C ARG A 77 3.24 -17.98 -2.80
N ILE A 78 2.48 -17.59 -3.82
CA ILE A 78 2.43 -16.18 -4.28
C ILE A 78 1.87 -15.29 -3.16
N HIS A 79 0.75 -15.69 -2.56
CA HIS A 79 0.13 -14.98 -1.43
C HIS A 79 1.05 -14.86 -0.21
N ALA A 80 1.79 -15.92 0.12
CA ALA A 80 2.79 -15.89 1.19
C ALA A 80 3.92 -14.88 0.90
N ALA A 81 4.35 -14.76 -0.35
CA ALA A 81 5.36 -13.78 -0.76
C ALA A 81 4.83 -12.33 -0.65
N GLU A 82 3.55 -12.10 -0.94
CA GLU A 82 2.87 -10.81 -0.75
C GLU A 82 2.80 -10.46 0.74
N THR A 83 2.40 -11.41 1.58
CA THR A 83 2.40 -11.23 3.04
C THR A 83 3.80 -10.90 3.56
N ALA A 84 4.84 -11.58 3.07
CA ALA A 84 6.23 -11.32 3.46
C ALA A 84 6.70 -9.89 3.12
N LEU A 85 6.20 -9.29 2.04
CA LEU A 85 6.44 -7.88 1.72
C LEU A 85 5.86 -6.96 2.80
N SER A 86 4.58 -7.13 3.13
CA SER A 86 3.90 -6.36 4.17
C SER A 86 4.66 -6.47 5.50
N GLU A 87 5.03 -7.69 5.91
CA GLU A 87 5.78 -7.91 7.14
C GLU A 87 7.18 -7.28 7.16
N LEU A 88 7.89 -7.28 6.02
CA LEU A 88 9.15 -6.55 5.89
C LEU A 88 8.92 -5.05 6.11
N GLY A 89 7.95 -4.48 5.41
CA GLY A 89 7.64 -3.05 5.48
C GLY A 89 7.25 -2.59 6.89
N PHE A 90 6.47 -3.40 7.61
CA PHE A 90 6.06 -3.07 8.99
C PHE A 90 7.25 -2.90 9.94
N LYS A 91 8.37 -3.59 9.71
CA LYS A 91 9.59 -3.41 10.52
C LYS A 91 10.14 -1.98 10.45
N TYR A 92 9.87 -1.27 9.36
CA TYR A 92 10.31 0.12 9.15
C TYR A 92 9.33 1.15 9.70
N LEU A 93 8.12 0.76 10.14
CA LEU A 93 7.21 1.65 10.86
C LEU A 93 7.70 1.97 12.28
N GLY A 94 8.76 1.29 12.74
CA GLY A 94 9.28 1.37 14.10
C GLY A 94 8.42 0.59 15.09
N ARG A 95 8.78 0.64 16.37
CA ARG A 95 8.08 -0.10 17.42
C ARG A 95 6.68 0.47 17.65
N PRO A 96 5.59 -0.31 17.43
CA PRO A 96 4.24 0.15 17.74
C PRO A 96 4.05 0.28 19.25
N ARG A 97 3.33 1.32 19.65
CA ARG A 97 2.95 1.59 21.04
C ARG A 97 1.42 1.57 21.17
N PRO A 98 0.85 1.12 22.30
CA PRO A 98 -0.58 1.22 22.53
C PRO A 98 -1.11 2.64 22.31
N GLY A 99 -2.25 2.75 21.63
CA GLY A 99 -2.89 4.02 21.33
C GLY A 99 -2.36 4.77 20.09
N MET A 100 -1.26 4.32 19.48
CA MET A 100 -0.74 4.94 18.25
C MET A 100 -1.77 4.88 17.12
N ALA A 101 -1.91 6.02 16.44
CA ALA A 101 -2.73 6.15 15.24
C ALA A 101 -1.87 5.95 13.98
N LEU A 102 -2.27 5.02 13.12
CA LEU A 102 -1.62 4.75 11.85
C LEU A 102 -2.59 5.07 10.70
N LEU A 103 -2.10 5.83 9.72
CA LEU A 103 -2.76 6.04 8.43
C LEU A 103 -2.24 5.02 7.41
N ASP A 104 -3.15 4.29 6.78
CA ASP A 104 -2.88 3.45 5.60
C ASP A 104 -3.39 4.20 4.35
N ALA A 105 -2.47 4.89 3.67
CA ALA A 105 -2.75 5.79 2.57
C ALA A 105 -2.81 5.02 1.24
N GLY A 106 -4.03 4.78 0.74
CA GLY A 106 -4.28 3.90 -0.39
C GLY A 106 -4.43 2.44 0.03
N CYS A 107 -5.28 2.17 1.01
CA CYS A 107 -5.33 0.90 1.76
C CYS A 107 -5.84 -0.33 0.98
N GLY A 108 -6.22 -0.18 -0.29
CA GLY A 108 -6.88 -1.23 -1.06
C GLY A 108 -8.08 -1.82 -0.31
N ARG A 109 -8.17 -3.16 -0.27
CA ARG A 109 -9.19 -3.90 0.51
C ARG A 109 -8.82 -4.11 1.98
N GLY A 110 -7.78 -3.42 2.48
CA GLY A 110 -7.40 -3.39 3.88
C GLY A 110 -6.43 -4.47 4.34
N GLY A 111 -5.85 -5.28 3.45
CA GLY A 111 -4.98 -6.41 3.82
C GLY A 111 -3.88 -6.04 4.83
N SER A 112 -3.07 -5.02 4.53
CA SER A 112 -2.02 -4.55 5.45
C SER A 112 -2.57 -4.03 6.78
N SER A 113 -3.67 -3.26 6.74
CA SER A 113 -4.36 -2.75 7.93
C SER A 113 -4.86 -3.88 8.85
N LEU A 114 -5.41 -4.96 8.28
CA LEU A 114 -5.89 -6.11 9.05
C LEU A 114 -4.72 -6.86 9.71
N LEU A 115 -3.67 -7.17 8.94
CA LEU A 115 -2.47 -7.84 9.48
C LEU A 115 -1.82 -7.04 10.62
N LEU A 116 -1.71 -5.72 10.47
CA LEU A 116 -1.15 -4.86 11.52
C LEU A 116 -2.03 -4.86 12.78
N ALA A 117 -3.35 -4.84 12.63
CA ALA A 117 -4.26 -4.82 13.77
C ALA A 117 -4.33 -6.15 14.53
N GLU A 118 -4.17 -7.27 13.84
CA GLU A 118 -4.06 -8.61 14.43
C GLU A 118 -2.72 -8.76 15.17
N LYS A 119 -1.62 -8.31 14.56
CA LYS A 119 -0.28 -8.38 15.14
C LYS A 119 -0.09 -7.45 16.33
N TYR A 120 -0.75 -6.29 16.34
CA TYR A 120 -0.57 -5.26 17.35
C TYR A 120 -1.91 -4.75 17.90
N ALA A 121 -2.37 -5.37 18.99
CA ALA A 121 -3.66 -5.07 19.62
C ALA A 121 -3.84 -3.59 20.01
N GLY A 122 -2.75 -2.88 20.30
CA GLY A 122 -2.77 -1.48 20.70
C GLY A 122 -2.88 -0.45 19.57
N LEU A 123 -2.74 -0.84 18.30
CA LEU A 123 -2.79 0.10 17.17
C LEU A 123 -4.24 0.49 16.82
N LYS A 124 -4.41 1.78 16.48
CA LYS A 124 -5.61 2.31 15.85
C LYS A 124 -5.28 2.65 14.41
N ILE A 125 -5.97 2.02 13.46
CA ILE A 125 -5.62 2.11 12.04
C ILE A 125 -6.78 2.75 11.28
N THR A 126 -6.45 3.74 10.45
CA THR A 126 -7.38 4.36 9.51
C THR A 126 -6.84 4.18 8.11
N GLY A 127 -7.55 3.42 7.27
CA GLY A 127 -7.25 3.29 5.85
C GLY A 127 -8.10 4.22 4.99
N VAL A 128 -7.49 4.77 3.93
CA VAL A 128 -8.21 5.55 2.92
C VAL A 128 -8.02 4.95 1.53
N THR A 129 -9.08 4.95 0.73
CA THR A 129 -9.05 4.58 -0.69
C THR A 129 -10.04 5.44 -1.47
N VAL A 130 -9.77 5.69 -2.76
CA VAL A 130 -10.71 6.39 -3.65
C VAL A 130 -11.83 5.49 -4.17
N SER A 131 -11.64 4.16 -4.12
CA SER A 131 -12.62 3.17 -4.58
C SER A 131 -13.71 2.94 -3.53
N ALA A 132 -14.97 3.08 -3.94
CA ALA A 132 -16.11 2.80 -3.07
C ALA A 132 -16.21 1.32 -2.73
N TYR A 133 -15.96 0.45 -3.71
CA TYR A 133 -15.95 -1.00 -3.52
C TYR A 133 -14.88 -1.43 -2.52
N GLN A 134 -13.64 -0.95 -2.67
CA GLN A 134 -12.55 -1.31 -1.77
C GLN A 134 -12.83 -0.85 -0.33
N ALA A 135 -13.33 0.38 -0.14
CA ALA A 135 -13.71 0.87 1.19
C ALA A 135 -14.80 -0.01 1.83
N ALA A 136 -15.82 -0.40 1.07
CA ALA A 136 -16.89 -1.28 1.55
C ALA A 136 -16.36 -2.69 1.91
N ALA A 137 -15.54 -3.28 1.03
CA ALA A 137 -14.93 -4.58 1.24
C ALA A 137 -14.02 -4.60 2.48
N ALA A 138 -13.18 -3.58 2.65
CA ALA A 138 -12.28 -3.45 3.79
C ALA A 138 -13.06 -3.33 5.12
N ARG A 139 -14.15 -2.54 5.14
CA ARG A 139 -15.05 -2.45 6.31
C ARG A 139 -15.70 -3.78 6.64
N ALA A 140 -16.16 -4.52 5.63
CA ALA A 140 -16.75 -5.84 5.82
C ALA A 140 -15.72 -6.84 6.39
N ALA A 141 -14.51 -6.85 5.86
CA ALA A 141 -13.42 -7.70 6.34
C ALA A 141 -13.03 -7.38 7.80
N ALA A 142 -12.91 -6.10 8.15
CA ALA A 142 -12.64 -5.70 9.54
C ALA A 142 -13.76 -6.10 10.51
N ARG A 143 -15.04 -6.01 10.09
CA ARG A 143 -16.16 -6.50 10.91
C ARG A 143 -16.13 -8.01 11.08
N GLY A 144 -15.93 -8.76 10.00
CA GLY A 144 -15.86 -10.22 10.03
C GLY A 144 -14.75 -10.77 10.94
N ARG A 145 -13.68 -9.98 11.14
CA ARG A 145 -12.56 -10.31 12.03
C ARG A 145 -12.69 -9.71 13.45
N GLY A 146 -13.78 -9.02 13.77
CA GLY A 146 -13.95 -8.35 15.07
C GLY A 146 -13.00 -7.16 15.29
N LEU A 147 -12.41 -6.60 14.23
CA LEU A 147 -11.42 -5.52 14.28
C LEU A 147 -12.02 -4.12 14.11
N ALA A 148 -13.33 -4.01 13.85
CA ALA A 148 -14.00 -2.74 13.55
C ALA A 148 -13.90 -1.66 14.66
N GLY A 149 -13.59 -2.06 15.90
CA GLY A 149 -13.32 -1.11 17.00
C GLY A 149 -11.96 -0.40 16.89
N ARG A 150 -11.00 -0.97 16.15
CA ARG A 150 -9.62 -0.47 16.04
C ARG A 150 -9.18 -0.15 14.61
N VAL A 151 -9.85 -0.71 13.61
CA VAL A 151 -9.57 -0.48 12.19
C VAL A 151 -10.78 0.14 11.52
N ARG A 152 -10.60 1.30 10.90
CA ARG A 152 -11.63 2.01 10.14
C ARG A 152 -11.14 2.30 8.73
N PHE A 153 -12.08 2.33 7.78
CA PHE A 153 -11.78 2.65 6.39
C PHE A 153 -12.71 3.75 5.89
N SER A 154 -12.15 4.70 5.13
CA SER A 154 -12.89 5.80 4.51
C SER A 154 -12.69 5.86 3.00
N ARG A 155 -13.73 6.29 2.29
CA ARG A 155 -13.61 6.65 0.87
C ARG A 155 -13.11 8.09 0.79
N ALA A 156 -11.82 8.25 0.53
CA ALA A 156 -11.17 9.54 0.51
C ALA A 156 -9.88 9.49 -0.34
N SER A 157 -9.46 10.65 -0.83
CA SER A 157 -8.16 10.81 -1.47
C SER A 157 -7.07 11.01 -0.42
N MET A 158 -5.94 10.33 -0.57
CA MET A 158 -4.73 10.62 0.22
C MET A 158 -4.06 11.96 -0.13
N LEU A 159 -4.57 12.67 -1.14
CA LEU A 159 -4.15 14.03 -1.50
C LEU A 159 -5.01 15.12 -0.83
N ALA A 160 -6.10 14.72 -0.16
CA ALA A 160 -7.01 15.61 0.57
C ALA A 160 -7.70 14.80 1.67
N LEU A 161 -6.97 14.50 2.73
CA LEU A 161 -7.40 13.65 3.83
C LEU A 161 -8.43 14.41 4.70
N PRO A 162 -9.59 13.80 5.01
CA PRO A 162 -10.64 14.41 5.83
C PRO A 162 -10.31 14.32 7.33
N PHE A 163 -9.06 14.59 7.70
CA PHE A 163 -8.55 14.49 9.07
C PHE A 163 -7.89 15.79 9.49
N LYS A 164 -7.96 16.09 10.78
CA LYS A 164 -7.27 17.25 11.36
C LYS A 164 -5.76 17.11 11.18
N PRO A 165 -5.01 18.22 11.12
CA PRO A 165 -3.55 18.16 11.17
C PRO A 165 -3.05 17.37 12.40
N ALA A 166 -1.86 16.77 12.30
CA ALA A 166 -1.23 16.04 13.42
C ALA A 166 -2.09 14.93 14.05
N SER A 167 -2.84 14.18 13.24
CA SER A 167 -3.69 13.08 13.70
C SER A 167 -2.95 11.73 13.83
N PHE A 168 -1.91 11.50 13.02
CA PHE A 168 -1.29 10.18 12.89
C PHE A 168 0.16 10.12 13.38
N ASP A 169 0.48 9.08 14.16
CA ASP A 169 1.85 8.79 14.60
C ASP A 169 2.66 8.11 13.49
N ARG A 170 1.98 7.40 12.59
CA ARG A 170 2.59 6.59 11.52
C ARG A 170 1.79 6.72 10.23
N VAL A 171 2.49 6.70 9.11
CA VAL A 171 1.89 6.63 7.77
C VAL A 171 2.50 5.46 7.00
N TRP A 172 1.63 4.66 6.40
CA TRP A 172 1.96 3.51 5.56
C TRP A 172 1.38 3.75 4.17
N ALA A 173 2.18 3.58 3.13
CA ALA A 173 1.75 3.66 1.74
C ALA A 173 2.45 2.56 0.93
N CYS A 174 1.73 1.49 0.58
CA CYS A 174 2.29 0.36 -0.15
C CYS A 174 1.63 0.27 -1.52
N GLU A 175 2.40 0.49 -2.58
CA GLU A 175 1.96 0.47 -3.98
C GLU A 175 0.74 1.36 -4.26
N SER A 176 0.69 2.51 -3.60
CA SER A 176 -0.37 3.50 -3.76
C SER A 176 0.13 4.83 -4.32
N THR A 177 1.42 5.15 -4.13
CA THR A 177 1.97 6.46 -4.53
C THR A 177 2.08 6.63 -6.04
N GLU A 178 2.21 5.55 -6.80
CA GLU A 178 2.15 5.57 -8.27
C GLU A 178 0.76 5.97 -8.79
N HIS A 179 -0.28 6.00 -7.95
CA HIS A 179 -1.61 6.50 -8.32
C HIS A 179 -1.77 7.99 -8.06
N VAL A 180 -0.75 8.68 -7.56
CA VAL A 180 -0.79 10.14 -7.39
C VAL A 180 -0.15 10.84 -8.60
N PRO A 181 -0.78 11.89 -9.16
CA PRO A 181 -0.19 12.61 -10.28
C PRO A 181 1.01 13.47 -9.86
N ASP A 182 1.06 13.88 -8.59
CA ASP A 182 2.11 14.72 -8.00
C ASP A 182 2.44 14.22 -6.58
N LEU A 183 3.68 13.76 -6.40
CA LEU A 183 4.19 13.32 -5.11
C LEU A 183 4.29 14.46 -4.08
N ARG A 184 4.48 15.72 -4.50
CA ARG A 184 4.55 16.85 -3.57
C ARG A 184 3.24 17.04 -2.82
N LEU A 185 2.11 16.88 -3.51
CA LEU A 185 0.78 16.94 -2.89
C LEU A 185 0.61 15.81 -1.88
N PHE A 186 1.04 14.59 -2.22
CA PHE A 186 1.01 13.46 -1.29
C PHE A 186 1.87 13.71 -0.05
N PHE A 187 3.14 14.09 -0.22
CA PHE A 187 4.04 14.33 0.91
C PHE A 187 3.59 15.49 1.78
N SER A 188 3.11 16.58 1.19
CA SER A 188 2.55 17.72 1.91
C SER A 188 1.33 17.32 2.74
N GLU A 189 0.39 16.59 2.14
CA GLU A 189 -0.83 16.18 2.83
C GLU A 189 -0.58 15.12 3.90
N ALA A 190 0.31 14.16 3.63
CA ALA A 190 0.78 13.20 4.62
C ALA A 190 1.49 13.91 5.78
N GLY A 191 2.33 14.92 5.49
CA GLY A 191 3.02 15.74 6.49
C GLY A 191 2.03 16.49 7.37
N ARG A 192 1.04 17.17 6.77
CA ARG A 192 -0.04 17.86 7.49
C ARG A 192 -0.79 16.92 8.43
N ALA A 193 -1.18 15.74 7.97
CA ALA A 193 -1.96 14.79 8.76
C ALA A 193 -1.12 14.05 9.83
N ALA A 194 0.20 14.04 9.70
CA ALA A 194 1.10 13.36 10.61
C ALA A 194 1.54 14.27 11.78
N LYS A 195 1.77 13.67 12.95
CA LYS A 195 2.31 14.36 14.12
C LYS A 195 3.81 14.65 13.92
N PRO A 196 4.37 15.69 14.55
CA PRO A 196 5.82 15.88 14.62
C PRO A 196 6.54 14.58 15.03
N GLY A 197 7.65 14.26 14.37
CA GLY A 197 8.40 13.02 14.61
C GLY A 197 7.70 11.73 14.11
N ALA A 198 6.62 11.83 13.34
CA ALA A 198 5.97 10.67 12.73
C ALA A 198 6.89 9.96 11.73
N ARG A 199 6.64 8.66 11.54
CA ARG A 199 7.33 7.83 10.54
C ARG A 199 6.39 7.56 9.37
N LEU A 200 6.86 7.86 8.17
CA LEU A 200 6.23 7.46 6.91
C LEU A 200 7.05 6.34 6.27
N VAL A 201 6.39 5.25 5.89
CA VAL A 201 7.00 4.17 5.09
C VAL A 201 6.26 4.05 3.77
N ILE A 202 7.03 4.10 2.68
CA ILE A 202 6.54 3.93 1.31
C ILE A 202 7.19 2.70 0.71
N ILE A 203 6.40 1.83 0.09
CA ILE A 203 6.89 0.82 -0.86
C ILE A 203 6.28 1.13 -2.22
N ALA A 204 7.10 1.25 -3.26
CA ALA A 204 6.63 1.72 -4.56
C ALA A 204 7.35 1.09 -5.75
N TRP A 205 6.64 1.07 -6.87
CA TRP A 205 7.24 0.92 -8.19
C TRP A 205 7.93 2.22 -8.57
N VAL A 206 9.17 2.13 -9.03
CA VAL A 206 9.98 3.30 -9.35
C VAL A 206 10.57 3.13 -10.74
N ARG A 207 10.38 4.10 -11.61
CA ARG A 207 10.96 4.10 -12.94
C ARG A 207 12.48 4.28 -12.84
N ASN A 208 13.24 3.37 -13.45
CA ASN A 208 14.68 3.54 -13.56
C ASN A 208 15.02 4.52 -14.69
N ALA A 209 15.28 5.78 -14.34
CA ALA A 209 15.60 6.81 -15.33
C ALA A 209 16.92 6.55 -16.08
N ALA A 210 17.83 5.72 -15.53
CA ALA A 210 19.10 5.36 -16.15
C ALA A 210 18.99 4.16 -17.10
N HIS A 211 17.87 3.44 -17.11
CA HIS A 211 17.66 2.29 -18.00
C HIS A 211 17.01 2.76 -19.30
N ALA A 212 17.53 2.34 -20.45
CA ALA A 212 17.04 2.76 -21.77
C ALA A 212 15.53 2.50 -21.95
N GLU A 213 15.06 1.33 -21.51
CA GLU A 213 13.66 0.92 -21.58
C GLU A 213 12.81 1.31 -20.36
N GLY A 214 13.37 2.04 -19.38
CA GLY A 214 12.67 2.37 -18.14
C GLY A 214 11.36 3.14 -18.37
N ARG A 215 11.33 4.03 -19.37
CA ARG A 215 10.10 4.74 -19.77
C ARG A 215 9.06 3.83 -20.40
N GLU A 216 9.48 2.86 -21.21
CA GLU A 216 8.54 2.00 -21.92
C GLU A 216 7.84 1.02 -20.97
N TYR A 217 8.59 0.37 -20.09
CA TYR A 217 8.00 -0.50 -19.07
C TYR A 217 7.09 0.27 -18.09
N ALA A 218 7.48 1.49 -17.71
CA ALA A 218 6.62 2.35 -16.90
C ALA A 218 5.31 2.67 -17.63
N ARG A 219 5.37 3.02 -18.93
CA ARG A 219 4.18 3.32 -19.76
C ARG A 219 3.22 2.13 -19.87
N LEU A 220 3.75 0.91 -20.03
CA LEU A 220 2.94 -0.31 -20.09
C LEU A 220 2.18 -0.54 -18.76
N ALA A 221 2.88 -0.39 -17.63
CA ALA A 221 2.27 -0.49 -16.31
C ALA A 221 1.27 0.66 -16.04
N ASP A 222 1.63 1.90 -16.39
CA ASP A 222 0.77 3.08 -16.27
C ASP A 222 -0.55 2.92 -17.00
N LYS A 223 -0.52 2.35 -18.21
CA LYS A 223 -1.73 2.03 -18.98
C LYS A 223 -2.57 0.96 -18.29
N ALA A 224 -1.95 -0.11 -17.77
CA ALA A 224 -2.65 -1.24 -17.17
C ALA A 224 -3.25 -0.95 -15.79
N TYR A 225 -2.62 -0.06 -15.01
CA TYR A 225 -2.98 0.21 -13.61
C TYR A 225 -3.51 1.62 -13.35
N VAL A 226 -3.60 2.48 -14.37
CA VAL A 226 -3.93 3.90 -14.24
C VAL A 226 -2.98 4.54 -13.22
N THR A 227 -1.69 4.40 -13.47
CA THR A 227 -0.62 4.94 -12.64
C THR A 227 0.20 5.98 -13.40
N LYS A 228 1.04 6.70 -12.65
CA LYS A 228 2.17 7.48 -13.11
C LYS A 228 3.38 6.99 -12.31
N ILE A 229 4.08 5.96 -12.77
CA ILE A 229 5.26 5.46 -12.07
C ILE A 229 6.35 6.52 -12.08
N HIS A 230 6.63 7.06 -10.91
CA HIS A 230 7.60 8.14 -10.71
C HIS A 230 9.03 7.64 -10.77
N ALA A 231 9.96 8.51 -11.20
CA ALA A 231 11.38 8.26 -11.06
C ALA A 231 11.84 8.45 -9.61
N GLU A 232 12.94 7.80 -9.22
CA GLU A 232 13.48 7.87 -7.85
C GLU A 232 13.73 9.31 -7.40
N LYS A 233 14.26 10.15 -8.30
CA LYS A 233 14.52 11.58 -8.03
C LYS A 233 13.26 12.33 -7.56
N GLU A 234 12.09 12.02 -8.12
CA GLU A 234 10.83 12.67 -7.74
C GLU A 234 10.45 12.38 -6.28
N TYR A 235 10.67 11.14 -5.79
CA TYR A 235 10.46 10.82 -4.36
C TYR A 235 11.44 11.57 -3.45
N LEU A 236 12.72 11.62 -3.83
CA LEU A 236 13.78 12.25 -3.04
C LEU A 236 13.63 13.78 -2.96
N GLU A 237 13.02 14.39 -3.97
CA GLU A 237 12.75 15.84 -4.00
C GLU A 237 11.41 16.17 -3.35
N ALA A 238 10.34 15.44 -3.67
CA ALA A 238 9.00 15.74 -3.21
C ALA A 238 8.81 15.55 -1.70
N CYS A 239 9.60 14.69 -1.05
CA CYS A 239 9.51 14.49 0.40
C CYS A 239 9.76 15.79 1.19
N LYS A 240 10.58 16.70 0.66
CA LYS A 240 10.89 18.00 1.27
C LYS A 240 9.65 18.89 1.39
N ALA A 241 8.70 18.79 0.45
CA ALA A 241 7.48 19.63 0.44
C ALA A 241 6.59 19.39 1.67
N GLY A 242 6.70 18.23 2.31
CA GLY A 242 5.97 17.89 3.54
C GLY A 242 6.85 17.84 4.78
N GLY A 243 8.07 18.38 4.76
CA GLY A 243 8.99 18.33 5.91
C GLY A 243 9.56 16.93 6.20
N TRP A 244 9.50 16.01 5.25
CA TRP A 244 9.97 14.64 5.45
C TRP A 244 11.47 14.50 5.17
N LYS A 245 12.20 13.88 6.09
CA LYS A 245 13.61 13.53 5.93
C LYS A 245 13.77 12.03 5.71
N LEU A 246 14.38 11.64 4.58
CA LEU A 246 14.69 10.25 4.29
C LEU A 246 15.69 9.70 5.32
N LYS A 247 15.37 8.53 5.89
CA LYS A 247 16.26 7.79 6.79
C LYS A 247 16.72 6.48 6.22
N VAL A 248 15.82 5.76 5.53
CA VAL A 248 16.10 4.45 4.97
C VAL A 248 15.65 4.42 3.53
N LYS A 249 16.53 3.91 2.66
CA LYS A 249 16.21 3.47 1.30
C LYS A 249 16.67 2.03 1.14
N LYS A 250 15.81 1.14 0.65
CA LYS A 250 16.15 -0.26 0.33
C LYS A 250 15.80 -0.57 -1.12
N ASP A 251 16.71 -1.30 -1.76
CA ASP A 251 16.45 -1.93 -3.05
C ASP A 251 15.79 -3.29 -2.81
N LEU A 252 14.55 -3.44 -3.27
CA LEU A 252 13.78 -4.67 -3.19
C LEU A 252 13.57 -5.29 -4.60
N THR A 253 14.21 -4.74 -5.63
CA THR A 253 13.99 -5.09 -7.04
C THR A 253 14.31 -6.56 -7.31
N GLY A 254 15.43 -7.08 -6.81
CA GLY A 254 15.82 -8.48 -7.00
C GLY A 254 14.78 -9.46 -6.43
N PRO A 255 14.42 -9.34 -5.14
CA PRO A 255 13.39 -10.19 -4.56
C PRO A 255 12.01 -10.08 -5.22
N THR A 256 11.62 -8.88 -5.67
CA THR A 256 10.36 -8.70 -6.40
C THR A 256 10.43 -9.24 -7.83
N ALA A 257 11.56 -9.18 -8.52
CA ALA A 257 11.74 -9.83 -9.82
C ALA A 257 11.59 -11.36 -9.70
N ALA A 258 12.06 -11.95 -8.59
CA ALA A 258 11.84 -13.37 -8.30
C ALA A 258 10.36 -13.71 -8.04
N TYR A 259 9.63 -12.84 -7.33
CA TYR A 259 8.17 -12.94 -7.18
C TYR A 259 7.47 -12.93 -8.54
N TRP A 260 7.78 -11.96 -9.41
CA TRP A 260 7.16 -11.85 -10.73
C TRP A 260 7.51 -13.03 -11.65
N ALA A 261 8.72 -13.58 -11.56
CA ALA A 261 9.08 -14.81 -12.27
C ALA A 261 8.20 -16.00 -11.82
N GLY A 262 7.88 -16.11 -10.53
CA GLY A 262 6.94 -17.13 -10.05
C GLY A 262 5.52 -16.86 -10.50
N ARG A 263 5.06 -15.61 -10.47
CA ARG A 263 3.73 -15.23 -10.95
C ARG A 263 3.54 -15.56 -12.43
N LEU A 264 4.58 -15.32 -13.25
CA LEU A 264 4.61 -15.74 -14.65
C LEU A 264 4.60 -17.28 -14.78
N ALA A 265 5.40 -17.98 -13.98
CA ALA A 265 5.48 -19.44 -14.00
C ALA A 265 4.19 -20.14 -13.50
N LEU A 266 3.35 -19.46 -12.72
CA LEU A 266 2.06 -19.98 -12.26
C LEU A 266 1.09 -20.23 -13.43
N GLY A 267 1.19 -19.45 -14.51
CA GLY A 267 0.36 -19.59 -15.72
C GLY A 267 -1.10 -19.15 -15.59
N ASP A 268 -1.57 -18.80 -14.38
CA ASP A 268 -2.94 -18.34 -14.07
C ASP A 268 -2.94 -16.85 -13.64
N GLY A 269 -2.14 -16.04 -14.33
CA GLY A 269 -1.92 -14.63 -14.00
C GLY A 269 -3.04 -13.68 -14.46
N SER A 270 -2.71 -12.40 -14.47
CA SER A 270 -3.59 -11.30 -14.92
C SER A 270 -3.30 -10.79 -16.34
N GLY A 271 -2.26 -11.33 -16.99
CA GLY A 271 -1.70 -10.84 -18.26
C GLY A 271 -0.62 -9.78 -18.08
N THR A 272 -0.61 -9.06 -16.96
CA THR A 272 0.39 -8.01 -16.67
C THR A 272 1.80 -8.55 -16.44
N GLU A 273 1.92 -9.85 -16.16
CA GLU A 273 3.19 -10.55 -15.99
C GLU A 273 4.06 -10.43 -17.26
N SER A 274 3.45 -10.28 -18.44
CA SER A 274 4.13 -10.12 -19.73
C SER A 274 5.05 -8.91 -19.81
N PHE A 275 4.77 -7.84 -19.06
CA PHE A 275 5.63 -6.65 -19.00
C PHE A 275 6.20 -6.38 -17.61
N MET A 276 5.50 -6.73 -16.53
CA MET A 276 6.01 -6.54 -15.17
C MET A 276 7.20 -7.45 -14.86
N ALA A 277 7.12 -8.73 -15.25
CA ALA A 277 8.21 -9.68 -15.00
C ALA A 277 9.51 -9.30 -15.71
N PRO A 278 9.54 -9.07 -17.04
CA PRO A 278 10.77 -8.61 -17.69
C PRO A 278 11.17 -7.20 -17.24
N GLY A 279 10.24 -6.29 -16.94
CA GLY A 279 10.55 -4.94 -16.47
C GLY A 279 11.31 -4.91 -15.13
N PHE A 280 10.94 -5.75 -14.16
CA PHE A 280 11.70 -5.90 -12.91
C PHE A 280 12.97 -6.75 -13.09
N ALA A 281 12.94 -7.79 -13.94
CA ALA A 281 14.11 -8.62 -14.20
C ALA A 281 15.26 -7.85 -14.87
N SER A 282 14.96 -6.93 -15.79
CA SER A 282 15.94 -6.03 -16.43
C SER A 282 16.31 -4.84 -15.57
N ARG A 283 15.57 -4.58 -14.48
CA ARG A 283 15.66 -3.37 -13.64
C ARG A 283 15.28 -2.08 -14.39
N ALA A 284 14.53 -2.18 -15.48
CA ALA A 284 13.85 -1.05 -16.11
C ALA A 284 12.82 -0.43 -15.14
N LEU A 285 12.17 -1.28 -14.34
CA LEU A 285 11.42 -0.92 -13.15
C LEU A 285 12.23 -1.33 -11.91
N LEU A 286 12.26 -0.45 -10.92
CA LEU A 286 12.83 -0.68 -9.61
C LEU A 286 11.71 -0.85 -8.60
N TYR A 287 12.00 -1.62 -7.55
CA TYR A 287 11.11 -1.77 -6.42
C TYR A 287 11.81 -1.26 -5.17
N ARG A 288 11.23 -0.24 -4.54
CA ARG A 288 11.90 0.54 -3.49
C ARG A 288 11.08 0.59 -2.23
N LEU A 289 11.76 0.48 -1.11
CA LEU A 289 11.23 0.89 0.19
C LEU A 289 11.94 2.15 0.65
N TYR A 290 11.16 3.11 1.10
CA TYR A 290 11.63 4.33 1.73
C TYR A 290 11.02 4.47 3.13
N ALA A 291 11.82 4.90 4.10
CA ALA A 291 11.31 5.34 5.40
C ALA A 291 11.78 6.77 5.69
N TYR A 292 10.83 7.63 6.05
CA TYR A 292 11.03 9.06 6.32
C TYR A 292 10.60 9.41 7.75
N ASP A 293 11.29 10.34 8.39
CA ASP A 293 10.81 11.00 9.63
C ASP A 293 10.23 12.34 9.21
N LEU A 294 9.10 12.73 9.79
CA LEU A 294 8.66 14.12 9.76
C LEU A 294 9.57 14.92 10.71
N VAL A 295 10.20 15.97 10.19
CA VAL A 295 10.99 16.88 11.03
C VAL A 295 10.05 17.58 12.02
N GLU A 296 10.54 17.81 13.24
CA GLU A 296 9.81 18.51 14.31
C GLU A 296 9.44 19.94 13.95
#